data_AF-A0A1C6BBT7-F1
#
_entry.id   AF-A0A1C6BBT7-F1
#
_cell.length_a   1.000
_cell.length_b   1.000
_cell.length_c   1.000
_cell.angle_alpha   90.00
_cell.angle_beta   90.00
_cell.angle_gamma   90.00
#
_symmetry.space_group_name_H-M   'P 1'
#
loop_
_entity.id
_entity.type
_entity.pdbx_description
1 polymer ?
#
loop_
_entity_poly.entity_id
_entity_poly.type
_entity_poly.pdbx_seq_one_letter_code
_entity_poly.pdbx_strand_id
1 'polypeptide(L)'
;MGIFDLFKRQKPSITIDELKSREYEQEYFEECKYIWKNYVPKSGQADNLQGELLREAEALRCEAQDNGNINWDYDYAYFCDFIRSSLNAQSIFSDEDKEEISLIMNFIKECGLYAKRYNSSKSPDENVDIEKLAYTEDNLYDIICDKIGRLQKENSRPIPYRANDRIKR
;
A
#
# COMPACT_ATOMS: atom_id res chain seq x y z
N MET A 1 -33.65 -33.27 -13.50
CA MET A 1 -33.60 -31.82 -13.19
C MET A 1 -33.62 -31.72 -11.68
N GLY A 2 -32.52 -31.57 -10.94
CA GLY A 2 -31.32 -30.76 -11.14
C GLY A 2 -31.17 -29.86 -9.90
N ILE A 3 -31.17 -30.44 -8.69
CA ILE A 3 -31.01 -29.73 -7.41
C ILE A 3 -29.59 -29.98 -6.93
N PHE A 4 -28.59 -29.39 -7.59
CA PHE A 4 -27.21 -29.36 -7.12
C PHE A 4 -26.55 -28.13 -7.71
N ASP A 5 -26.81 -26.95 -7.14
CA ASP A 5 -25.91 -25.78 -7.32
C ASP A 5 -26.18 -24.65 -6.31
N LEU A 6 -26.44 -24.98 -5.03
CA LEU A 6 -26.67 -23.99 -3.96
C LEU A 6 -25.51 -23.84 -2.97
N PHE A 7 -24.35 -24.41 -3.29
CA PHE A 7 -23.11 -24.08 -2.62
C PHE A 7 -22.04 -23.81 -3.68
N LYS A 8 -22.12 -22.64 -4.34
CA LYS A 8 -20.88 -21.98 -4.71
C LYS A 8 -20.14 -21.77 -3.39
N ARG A 9 -19.18 -22.64 -3.08
CA ARG A 9 -18.19 -22.37 -2.04
C ARG A 9 -17.70 -20.96 -2.29
N GLN A 10 -18.08 -20.00 -1.44
CA GLN A 10 -17.34 -18.74 -1.39
C GLN A 10 -15.89 -19.16 -1.17
N LYS A 11 -15.03 -18.87 -2.15
CA LYS A 11 -13.60 -18.97 -1.91
C LYS A 11 -13.34 -18.16 -0.64
N PRO A 12 -12.63 -18.71 0.37
CA PRO A 12 -12.29 -17.90 1.53
C PRO A 12 -11.60 -16.63 1.02
N SER A 13 -12.10 -15.47 1.45
CA SER A 13 -11.44 -14.18 1.23
C SER A 13 -10.03 -14.29 1.77
N ILE A 14 -9.03 -13.93 0.98
CA ILE A 14 -7.64 -13.93 1.40
C ILE A 14 -7.48 -13.11 2.69
N THR A 15 -6.68 -13.60 3.63
CA THR A 15 -6.46 -12.91 4.92
C THR A 15 -5.12 -12.19 4.93
N ILE A 16 -4.98 -11.21 5.83
CA ILE A 16 -3.71 -10.51 5.99
C ILE A 16 -2.60 -11.44 6.48
N ASP A 17 -2.90 -12.42 7.35
CA ASP A 17 -1.90 -13.36 7.85
C ASP A 17 -1.40 -14.32 6.76
N GLU A 18 -2.28 -14.75 5.86
CA GLU A 18 -1.89 -15.51 4.67
C GLU A 18 -0.95 -14.68 3.78
N LEU A 19 -1.26 -13.41 3.54
CA LEU A 19 -0.41 -12.50 2.76
C LEU A 19 0.95 -12.29 3.42
N LYS A 20 0.99 -12.06 4.74
CA LYS A 20 2.23 -11.89 5.51
C LYS A 20 3.14 -13.13 5.44
N SER A 21 2.55 -14.33 5.44
CA SER A 21 3.28 -15.60 5.40
C SER A 21 3.78 -16.00 4.01
N ARG A 22 3.35 -15.29 2.96
CA ARG A 22 3.66 -15.63 1.58
C ARG A 22 5.08 -15.20 1.24
N GLU A 23 5.91 -16.15 0.82
CA GLU A 23 7.13 -15.83 0.08
C GLU A 23 6.75 -15.14 -1.22
N TYR A 24 7.25 -13.92 -1.40
CA TYR A 24 6.91 -13.06 -2.52
C TYR A 24 8.17 -12.49 -3.14
N GLU A 25 8.30 -12.66 -4.46
CA GLU A 25 9.35 -12.04 -5.26
C GLU A 25 8.67 -11.04 -6.19
N GLN A 26 9.16 -9.80 -6.19
CA GLN A 26 8.58 -8.72 -6.96
C GLN A 26 8.67 -8.98 -8.48
N GLU A 27 7.54 -9.03 -9.18
CA GLU A 27 7.46 -9.36 -10.60
C GLU A 27 7.70 -8.14 -11.51
N TYR A 28 7.25 -6.95 -11.11
CA TYR A 28 7.26 -5.71 -11.91
C TYR A 28 8.35 -4.73 -11.44
N PHE A 29 9.49 -5.26 -10.98
CA PHE A 29 10.60 -4.47 -10.48
C PHE A 29 11.13 -3.48 -11.53
N GLU A 30 11.28 -3.89 -12.79
CA GLU A 30 11.81 -3.02 -13.85
C GLU A 30 10.83 -1.90 -14.22
N GLU A 31 9.52 -2.14 -14.17
CA GLU A 31 8.50 -1.11 -14.32
C GLU A 31 8.54 -0.11 -13.14
N CYS A 32 8.65 -0.60 -11.91
CA CYS A 32 8.80 0.28 -10.73
C CYS A 32 10.06 1.15 -10.84
N LYS A 33 11.18 0.55 -11.24
CA LYS A 33 12.44 1.26 -11.49
C LYS A 33 12.32 2.28 -12.62
N TYR A 34 11.54 2.00 -13.66
CA TYR A 34 11.23 2.97 -14.71
C TYR A 34 10.43 4.15 -14.15
N ILE A 35 9.37 3.90 -13.39
CA ILE A 35 8.56 4.95 -12.74
C ILE A 35 9.46 5.80 -11.85
N TRP A 36 10.27 5.18 -10.99
CA TRP A 36 11.17 5.90 -10.09
C TRP A 36 12.12 6.84 -10.81
N LYS A 37 12.71 6.38 -11.93
CA LYS A 37 13.68 7.18 -12.68
C LYS A 37 13.07 8.31 -13.49
N ASN A 38 11.85 8.13 -13.99
CA ASN A 38 11.27 9.03 -14.99
C ASN A 38 10.12 9.89 -14.46
N TYR A 39 9.38 9.40 -13.47
CA TYR A 39 8.13 10.00 -13.00
C TYR A 39 8.18 10.48 -11.55
N VAL A 40 9.09 9.95 -10.72
CA VAL A 40 9.25 10.41 -9.34
C VAL A 40 10.26 11.57 -9.31
N PRO A 41 9.85 12.80 -8.93
CA PRO A 41 10.77 13.91 -8.84
C PRO A 41 11.70 13.75 -7.62
N LYS A 42 12.84 14.46 -7.64
CA LYS A 42 13.75 14.49 -6.49
C LYS A 42 13.08 15.01 -5.21
N SER A 43 12.16 15.96 -5.36
CA SER A 43 11.41 16.60 -4.27
C SER A 43 9.98 16.93 -4.71
N GLY A 44 9.06 17.08 -3.75
CA GLY A 44 7.66 17.37 -4.03
C GLY A 44 6.86 16.17 -4.52
N GLN A 45 5.67 16.44 -5.04
CA GLN A 45 4.73 15.45 -5.60
C GLN A 45 5.04 15.20 -7.08
N ALA A 46 4.80 13.99 -7.55
CA ALA A 46 4.89 13.68 -8.97
C ALA A 46 3.80 14.41 -9.77
N ASP A 47 4.01 14.57 -11.07
CA ASP A 47 3.05 15.19 -11.99
C ASP A 47 2.09 14.17 -12.64
N ASN A 48 2.26 12.89 -12.32
CA ASN A 48 1.49 11.78 -12.85
C ASN A 48 1.19 10.73 -11.76
N LEU A 49 0.13 9.97 -11.98
CA LEU A 49 -0.40 9.04 -10.97
C LEU A 49 0.58 7.94 -10.64
N GLN A 50 1.23 7.33 -11.64
CA GLN A 50 2.18 6.24 -11.42
C GLN A 50 3.34 6.69 -10.52
N GLY A 51 3.92 7.87 -10.79
CA GLY A 51 4.99 8.44 -9.99
C GLY A 51 4.56 8.72 -8.55
N GLU A 52 3.37 9.30 -8.36
CA GLU A 52 2.91 9.65 -7.02
C GLU A 52 2.61 8.39 -6.18
N LEU A 53 1.98 7.38 -6.79
CA LEU A 53 1.71 6.11 -6.13
C LEU A 53 2.99 5.43 -5.65
N LEU A 54 4.00 5.34 -6.52
CA LEU A 54 5.26 4.69 -6.15
C LEU A 54 6.01 5.49 -5.08
N ARG A 55 6.02 6.83 -5.19
CA ARG A 55 6.64 7.69 -4.19
C ARG A 55 6.03 7.49 -2.81
N GLU A 56 4.71 7.44 -2.73
CA GLU A 56 3.98 7.26 -1.48
C GLU A 56 4.15 5.85 -0.91
N ALA A 57 4.17 4.82 -1.75
CA ALA A 57 4.43 3.44 -1.33
C ALA A 57 5.83 3.30 -0.72
N GLU A 58 6.85 3.86 -1.36
CA GLU A 58 8.23 3.84 -0.82
C GLU A 58 8.37 4.71 0.44
N ALA A 59 7.65 5.83 0.53
CA ALA A 59 7.64 6.64 1.74
C ALA A 59 7.05 5.87 2.94
N LEU A 60 5.97 5.10 2.72
CA LEU A 60 5.38 4.22 3.73
C LEU A 60 6.34 3.11 4.13
N ARG A 61 6.99 2.46 3.15
CA ARG A 61 8.00 1.42 3.40
C ARG A 61 9.15 1.95 4.24
N CYS A 62 9.78 3.06 3.84
CA CYS A 62 10.86 3.69 4.59
C CYS A 62 10.43 4.08 6.01
N GLU A 63 9.24 4.67 6.18
CA GLU A 63 8.76 5.05 7.51
C GLU A 63 8.56 3.85 8.43
N ALA A 64 8.06 2.73 7.91
CA ALA A 64 7.92 1.52 8.70
C ALA A 64 9.27 0.83 8.99
N GLN A 65 10.12 0.66 7.98
CA GLN A 65 11.37 -0.12 8.07
C GLN A 65 12.49 0.65 8.76
N ASP A 66 12.68 1.93 8.43
CA ASP A 66 13.80 2.72 8.95
C ASP A 66 13.45 3.41 10.27
N ASN A 67 12.20 3.86 10.41
CA ASN A 67 11.77 4.69 11.53
C ASN A 67 10.79 4.01 12.49
N GLY A 68 10.33 2.78 12.19
CA GLY A 68 9.37 2.07 13.04
C GLY A 68 8.05 2.83 13.22
N ASN A 69 7.63 3.60 12.21
CA ASN A 69 6.45 4.49 12.25
C ASN A 69 6.47 5.57 13.34
N ILE A 70 7.66 5.95 13.86
CA ILE A 70 7.73 6.99 14.90
C ILE A 70 7.31 8.37 14.40
N ASN A 71 7.50 8.68 13.12
CA ASN A 71 7.12 9.94 12.49
C ASN A 71 5.71 9.89 11.88
N TRP A 72 4.96 8.81 12.09
CA TRP A 72 3.66 8.63 11.47
C TRP A 72 2.69 9.77 11.79
N ASP A 73 2.15 10.39 10.74
CA ASP A 73 1.26 11.54 10.82
C ASP A 73 0.00 11.35 9.97
N TYR A 74 -0.67 12.46 9.62
CA TYR A 74 -1.88 12.42 8.79
C TYR A 74 -1.58 12.25 7.30
N ASP A 75 -0.38 12.62 6.84
CA ASP A 75 0.01 12.50 5.44
C ASP A 75 0.26 11.01 5.12
N TYR A 76 0.96 10.27 5.97
CA TYR A 76 1.12 8.81 5.80
C TYR A 76 -0.22 8.06 5.82
N ALA A 77 -1.14 8.43 6.72
CA ALA A 77 -2.48 7.86 6.72
C ALA A 77 -3.25 8.17 5.42
N TYR A 78 -3.05 9.34 4.85
CA TYR A 78 -3.60 9.73 3.55
C TYR A 78 -2.96 8.94 2.41
N PHE A 79 -1.65 8.68 2.42
CA PHE A 79 -0.97 7.87 1.40
C PHE A 79 -1.60 6.48 1.29
N CYS A 80 -1.91 5.85 2.41
CA CYS A 80 -2.61 4.56 2.41
C CYS A 80 -3.98 4.64 1.72
N ASP A 81 -4.78 5.67 2.01
CA ASP A 81 -6.09 5.86 1.39
C ASP A 81 -5.97 6.18 -0.10
N PHE A 82 -4.99 7.00 -0.47
CA PHE A 82 -4.74 7.41 -1.85
C PHE A 82 -4.32 6.23 -2.71
N ILE A 83 -3.33 5.44 -2.28
CA ILE A 83 -2.86 4.25 -2.99
C ILE A 83 -4.03 3.27 -3.19
N ARG A 84 -4.74 2.95 -2.10
CA ARG A 84 -5.89 2.03 -2.13
C ARG A 84 -6.97 2.50 -3.10
N SER A 85 -7.43 3.74 -2.97
CA SER A 85 -8.53 4.26 -3.80
C SER A 85 -8.14 4.41 -5.26
N SER A 86 -6.92 4.87 -5.54
CA SER A 86 -6.42 5.07 -6.90
C SER A 86 -6.23 3.77 -7.65
N LEU A 87 -5.66 2.73 -7.02
CA LEU A 87 -5.53 1.41 -7.62
C LEU A 87 -6.91 0.75 -7.78
N ASN A 88 -7.79 0.81 -6.78
CA ASN A 88 -9.12 0.19 -6.87
C ASN A 88 -10.03 0.81 -7.94
N ALA A 89 -9.78 2.07 -8.30
CA ALA A 89 -10.48 2.75 -9.39
C ALA A 89 -10.08 2.22 -10.79
N GLN A 90 -8.94 1.53 -10.92
CA GLN A 90 -8.48 1.04 -12.22
C GLN A 90 -9.26 -0.20 -12.63
N SER A 91 -9.68 -0.23 -13.91
CA SER A 91 -10.42 -1.36 -14.48
C SER A 91 -9.55 -2.57 -14.80
N ILE A 92 -8.22 -2.44 -14.75
CA ILE A 92 -7.27 -3.51 -15.04
C ILE A 92 -7.15 -4.55 -13.92
N PHE A 93 -7.57 -4.20 -12.70
CA PHE A 93 -7.51 -5.06 -11.52
C PHE A 93 -8.83 -5.79 -11.32
N SER A 94 -8.73 -7.08 -10.99
CA SER A 94 -9.89 -7.89 -10.63
C SER A 94 -10.44 -7.52 -9.25
N ASP A 95 -11.60 -8.07 -8.88
CA ASP A 95 -12.14 -7.87 -7.53
C ASP A 95 -11.22 -8.45 -6.46
N GLU A 96 -10.55 -9.58 -6.75
CA GLU A 96 -9.53 -10.17 -5.86
C GLU A 96 -8.29 -9.29 -5.71
N ASP A 97 -7.80 -8.70 -6.81
CA ASP A 97 -6.70 -7.73 -6.76
C ASP A 97 -7.06 -6.55 -5.83
N LYS A 98 -8.30 -6.04 -5.95
CA LYS A 98 -8.79 -4.89 -5.18
C LYS A 98 -9.00 -5.21 -3.71
N GLU A 99 -9.43 -6.44 -3.41
CA GLU A 99 -9.52 -6.94 -2.04
C GLU A 99 -8.14 -7.03 -1.40
N GLU A 100 -7.17 -7.62 -2.10
CA GLU A 100 -5.76 -7.71 -1.67
C GLU A 100 -5.15 -6.31 -1.41
N ILE A 101 -5.29 -5.37 -2.36
CA ILE A 101 -4.85 -3.97 -2.19
C ILE A 101 -5.48 -3.34 -0.94
N SER A 102 -6.79 -3.55 -0.76
CA SER A 102 -7.51 -2.96 0.36
C SER A 102 -7.06 -3.53 1.70
N LEU A 103 -6.85 -4.85 1.78
CA LEU A 103 -6.36 -5.51 2.99
C LEU A 103 -4.98 -5.00 3.38
N ILE A 104 -4.05 -4.96 2.42
CA ILE A 104 -2.67 -4.50 2.66
C ILE A 104 -2.65 -3.04 3.10
N MET A 105 -3.30 -2.14 2.35
CA MET A 105 -3.25 -0.72 2.67
C MET A 105 -3.98 -0.36 3.97
N ASN A 106 -5.06 -1.07 4.29
CA ASN A 106 -5.74 -0.90 5.58
C ASN A 106 -4.84 -1.37 6.73
N PHE A 107 -4.17 -2.52 6.58
CA PHE A 107 -3.28 -3.06 7.60
C PHE A 107 -2.07 -2.15 7.87
N ILE A 108 -1.37 -1.69 6.82
CA ILE A 108 -0.23 -0.75 6.97
C ILE A 108 -0.69 0.53 7.69
N LYS A 109 -1.87 1.05 7.33
CA LYS A 109 -2.47 2.21 7.99
C LYS A 109 -2.79 1.95 9.46
N GLU A 110 -3.31 0.77 9.80
CA GLU A 110 -3.60 0.38 11.17
C GLU A 110 -2.33 0.30 12.02
N CYS A 111 -1.23 -0.22 11.47
CA CYS A 111 0.08 -0.22 12.14
C CYS A 111 0.54 1.21 12.47
N GLY A 112 0.54 2.10 11.48
CA GLY A 112 0.95 3.48 11.68
C GLY A 112 0.06 4.26 12.66
N LEU A 113 -1.26 4.05 12.60
CA LEU A 113 -2.19 4.63 13.57
C LEU A 113 -1.98 4.07 14.99
N TYR A 114 -1.62 2.79 15.12
CA TYR A 114 -1.26 2.20 16.41
C TYR A 114 0.03 2.83 16.96
N ALA A 115 1.09 2.92 16.16
CA ALA A 115 2.33 3.60 16.53
C ALA A 115 2.10 5.05 16.96
N LYS A 116 1.32 5.83 16.21
CA LYS A 116 0.96 7.21 16.56
C LYS A 116 0.26 7.32 17.91
N ARG A 117 -0.69 6.42 18.20
CA ARG A 117 -1.40 6.39 19.50
C ARG A 117 -0.44 6.09 20.64
N TYR A 118 0.40 5.05 20.48
CA TYR A 118 1.41 4.66 21.45
C TYR A 118 2.41 5.79 21.75
N ASN A 119 2.93 6.45 20.70
CA ASN A 119 3.86 7.58 20.86
C ASN A 119 3.21 8.81 21.50
N SER A 120 1.88 8.95 21.40
CA SER A 120 1.13 10.05 22.00
C SER A 120 0.70 9.79 23.44
N SER A 121 0.51 8.52 23.85
CA SER A 121 -0.08 8.18 25.16
C SER A 121 0.89 8.37 26.34
N LYS A 122 2.21 8.46 26.11
CA LYS A 122 3.27 8.73 27.13
C LYS A 122 3.19 7.86 28.40
N SER A 123 2.39 6.79 28.42
CA SER A 123 2.21 5.93 29.59
C SER A 123 3.14 4.72 29.47
N PRO A 124 4.12 4.54 30.38
CA PRO A 124 5.05 3.41 30.33
C PRO A 124 4.39 2.04 30.61
N ASP A 125 3.13 2.03 31.07
CA ASP A 125 2.40 0.84 31.53
C ASP A 125 1.46 0.23 30.48
N GLU A 126 1.45 0.73 29.24
CA GLU A 126 0.67 0.12 28.16
C GLU A 126 1.43 -1.09 27.59
N ASN A 127 0.84 -2.29 27.68
CA ASN A 127 1.35 -3.48 27.01
C ASN A 127 1.41 -3.22 25.50
N VAL A 128 2.62 -2.91 25.00
CA VAL A 128 2.85 -2.60 23.59
C VAL A 128 2.89 -3.90 22.79
N ASP A 129 2.07 -3.96 21.76
CA ASP A 129 2.12 -5.03 20.76
C ASP A 129 3.11 -4.58 19.68
N ILE A 130 4.37 -4.99 19.84
CA ILE A 130 5.49 -4.57 18.99
C ILE A 130 5.22 -4.94 17.52
N GLU A 131 4.58 -6.07 17.27
CA GLU A 131 4.22 -6.55 15.93
C GLU A 131 3.18 -5.66 15.23
N LYS A 132 2.49 -4.79 15.99
CA LYS A 132 1.52 -3.83 15.46
C LYS A 132 2.09 -2.43 15.27
N LEU A 133 3.33 -2.15 15.67
CA LEU A 133 3.93 -0.82 15.51
C LEU A 133 4.24 -0.51 14.05
N ALA A 134 4.90 -1.43 13.37
CA ALA A 134 5.29 -1.30 11.98
C ALA A 134 5.35 -2.67 11.33
N TYR A 135 4.91 -2.74 10.07
CA TYR A 135 5.16 -3.91 9.25
C TYR A 135 6.46 -3.71 8.48
N THR A 136 7.48 -4.49 8.79
CA THR A 136 8.85 -4.28 8.31
C THR A 136 9.26 -5.23 7.19
N GLU A 137 8.50 -6.29 6.93
CA GLU A 137 8.82 -7.23 5.85
C GLU A 137 8.46 -6.64 4.47
N ASP A 138 9.20 -7.02 3.44
CA ASP A 138 9.08 -6.42 2.10
C ASP A 138 7.82 -6.85 1.34
N ASN A 139 7.37 -8.09 1.56
CA ASN A 139 6.36 -8.75 0.72
C ASN A 139 5.07 -7.95 0.51
N LEU A 140 4.49 -7.33 1.55
CA LEU A 140 3.27 -6.55 1.38
C LEU A 140 3.51 -5.27 0.56
N TYR A 141 4.67 -4.63 0.74
CA TYR A 141 5.05 -3.48 -0.07
C TYR A 141 5.35 -3.89 -1.51
N ASP A 142 6.02 -5.02 -1.72
CA ASP A 142 6.32 -5.57 -3.05
C ASP A 142 5.04 -5.91 -3.83
N ILE A 143 4.03 -6.48 -3.16
CA ILE A 143 2.71 -6.73 -3.77
C ILE A 143 2.10 -5.40 -4.25
N ILE A 144 2.11 -4.35 -3.42
CA ILE A 144 1.57 -3.04 -3.80
C ILE A 144 2.38 -2.40 -4.92
N CYS A 145 3.71 -2.45 -4.84
CA CYS A 145 4.59 -1.97 -5.89
C CYS A 145 4.36 -2.73 -7.20
N ASP A 146 4.07 -4.03 -7.16
CA ASP A 146 3.71 -4.80 -8.35
C ASP A 146 2.37 -4.39 -8.96
N LYS A 147 1.36 -4.03 -8.15
CA LYS A 147 0.14 -3.43 -8.70
C LYS A 147 0.47 -2.11 -9.41
N ILE A 148 1.34 -1.28 -8.83
CA ILE A 148 1.77 -0.01 -9.44
C ILE A 148 2.58 -0.26 -10.73
N GLY A 149 3.50 -1.23 -10.73
CA GLY A 149 4.28 -1.63 -11.89
C GLY A 149 3.41 -2.20 -13.01
N ARG A 150 2.41 -3.03 -12.68
CA ARG A 150 1.41 -3.51 -13.63
C ARG A 150 0.58 -2.38 -14.21
N LEU A 151 0.19 -1.39 -13.39
CA LEU A 151 -0.49 -0.19 -13.89
C LEU A 151 0.36 0.54 -14.94
N GLN A 152 1.66 0.67 -14.71
CA GLN A 152 2.58 1.26 -15.68
C GLN A 152 2.73 0.42 -16.95
N LYS A 153 2.80 -0.92 -16.83
CA LYS A 153 2.88 -1.82 -17.99
C LYS A 153 1.67 -1.68 -18.90
N GLU A 154 0.48 -1.62 -18.32
CA GLU A 154 -0.79 -1.48 -19.06
C GLU A 154 -1.02 -0.05 -19.58
N ASN A 155 -0.34 0.95 -19.00
CA ASN A 155 -0.46 2.35 -19.39
C ASN A 155 0.88 2.92 -19.85
N SER A 156 1.13 2.82 -21.15
CA SER A 156 2.34 3.36 -21.80
C SER A 156 2.53 4.88 -21.67
N ARG A 157 1.52 5.62 -21.20
CA ARG A 157 1.57 7.07 -20.99
C ARG A 157 1.33 7.42 -19.51
N PRO A 158 1.90 8.52 -19.02
CA PRO A 158 1.58 9.04 -17.69
C PRO A 158 0.09 9.32 -17.56
N ILE A 159 -0.54 8.79 -16.50
CA ILE A 159 -1.93 9.06 -16.17
C ILE A 159 -1.97 10.42 -15.44
N PRO A 160 -2.84 11.36 -15.85
CA PRO A 160 -2.94 12.66 -15.21
C PRO A 160 -3.19 12.55 -13.70
N TYR A 161 -2.45 13.33 -12.93
CA TYR A 161 -2.60 13.45 -11.49
C TYR A 161 -2.61 14.92 -11.10
N ARG A 162 -3.41 15.25 -10.08
CA ARG A 162 -3.47 16.58 -9.51
C ARG A 162 -2.85 16.52 -8.12
N ALA A 163 -1.76 17.26 -7.94
CA ALA A 163 -1.12 17.42 -6.65
C ALA A 163 -2.10 17.91 -5.59
N ASN A 164 -1.94 17.38 -4.38
CA ASN A 164 -2.69 17.76 -3.19
C ASN A 164 -1.91 18.83 -2.42
N ASP A 165 -2.40 20.07 -2.47
CA ASP A 165 -1.78 21.24 -1.83
C ASP A 165 -1.70 21.15 -0.29
N ARG A 166 -2.34 20.14 0.32
CA ARG A 166 -2.34 19.94 1.78
C ARG A 166 -1.17 19.08 2.27
N ILE A 167 -0.56 18.29 1.40
CA ILE A 167 0.56 17.42 1.74
C ILE A 167 1.81 18.30 1.89
N LYS A 168 2.50 18.16 3.02
CA LYS A 168 3.72 18.94 3.31
C LYS A 168 4.95 18.19 2.79
N ARG A 169 5.48 18.56 1.62
CA ARG A 169 6.68 17.96 1.03
C ARG A 169 7.53 18.97 0.24
#